data_AF-A0AAV5GUL5-F1
#
_entry.id   AF-A0AAV5GUL5-F1
#
_cell.length_a   1.000
_cell.length_b   1.000
_cell.length_c   1.000
_cell.angle_alpha   90.00
_cell.angle_beta   90.00
_cell.angle_gamma   90.00
#
_symmetry.space_group_name_H-M   'P 1'
#
loop_
_entity.id
_entity.type
_entity.pdbx_description
1 polymer ?
#
loop_
_entity_poly.entity_id
_entity_poly.type
_entity_poly.pdbx_seq_one_letter_code
_entity_poly.pdbx_strand_id
1 'polypeptide(L)' 'MARKLSPDGRRIRAIIISAPFLVASSILLYKRLVLGEEQRRLPGSSRSALPVPGDGGPEGMPQDVLKRIREAEDESRRR' A
#
# COMPACT_ATOMS: atom_id res chain seq x y z
N MET A 1 33.08 17.64 -11.24
CA MET A 1 34.03 16.73 -11.92
C MET A 1 34.11 15.42 -11.16
N ALA A 2 33.85 14.28 -11.79
CA ALA A 2 33.95 12.97 -11.14
C ALA A 2 35.42 12.56 -11.01
N ARG A 3 35.95 12.56 -9.77
CA ARG A 3 37.31 12.08 -9.50
C ARG A 3 37.33 10.56 -9.77
N LYS A 4 38.07 10.13 -10.79
CA LYS A 4 38.22 8.70 -11.11
C LYS A 4 38.82 7.99 -9.90
N LEU A 5 38.03 7.12 -9.25
CA LEU A 5 38.49 6.28 -8.16
C LEU A 5 39.44 5.21 -8.70
N SER A 6 40.49 4.89 -7.95
CA SER A 6 41.34 3.73 -8.20
C SER A 6 40.50 2.44 -8.22
N PRO A 7 40.97 1.36 -8.87
CA PRO A 7 40.26 0.08 -8.91
C PRO A 7 39.84 -0.42 -7.52
N ASP A 8 40.72 -0.29 -6.53
CA ASP A 8 40.44 -0.67 -5.14
C ASP A 8 39.42 0.26 -4.48
N GLY A 9 39.48 1.57 -4.74
CA GLY A 9 38.47 2.52 -4.26
C GLY A 9 37.07 2.21 -4.78
N ARG A 10 36.96 1.65 -6.00
CA ARG A 10 35.67 1.22 -6.56
C ARG A 10 35.11 -0.01 -5.85
N ARG A 11 35.97 -0.96 -5.49
CA ARG A 11 35.59 -2.16 -4.72
C ARG A 11 35.15 -1.81 -3.31
N ILE A 12 35.92 -0.96 -2.62
CA ILE A 12 35.58 -0.47 -1.28
C ILE A 12 34.24 0.26 -1.32
N ARG A 13 34.01 1.13 -2.31
CA ARG A 13 32.71 1.80 -2.48
C ARG A 13 31.57 0.81 -2.68
N ALA A 14 31.77 -0.25 -3.45
CA ALA A 14 30.75 -1.28 -3.64
C ALA A 14 30.43 -1.97 -2.30
N ILE A 15 31.44 -2.38 -1.53
CA ILE A 15 31.27 -3.00 -0.22
C ILE A 15 30.52 -2.08 0.74
N ILE A 16 30.90 -0.80 0.83
CA ILE A 16 30.24 0.19 1.69
C ILE A 16 28.76 0.33 1.33
N ILE A 17 28.42 0.26 0.05
CA ILE A 17 27.04 0.38 -0.41
C ILE A 17 26.27 -0.93 -0.20
N SER A 18 26.85 -2.09 -0.50
CA SER A 18 26.12 -3.36 -0.48
C SER A 18 26.03 -4.01 0.90
N ALA A 19 27.07 -3.87 1.73
CA ALA A 19 27.11 -4.44 3.08
C ALA A 19 25.90 -4.07 3.95
N PRO A 20 25.43 -2.80 4.03
CA PRO A 20 24.28 -2.47 4.86
C PRO A 20 22.99 -3.16 4.40
N PHE A 21 22.76 -3.34 3.09
CA PHE A 21 21.60 -4.08 2.60
C PHE A 21 21.67 -5.56 2.98
N LEU A 22 22.88 -6.14 2.91
CA LEU A 22 23.11 -7.53 3.26
C LEU A 22 22.89 -7.76 4.76
N VAL A 23 23.38 -6.86 5.61
CA VAL A 23 23.14 -6.90 7.06
C VAL A 23 21.66 -6.73 7.38
N ALA A 24 20.99 -5.74 6.77
CA ALA A 24 19.57 -5.47 7.02
C ALA A 24 18.68 -6.67 6.62
N SER A 25 18.92 -7.25 5.44
CA SER A 25 18.20 -8.43 4.97
C SER A 25 18.49 -9.65 5.86
N SER A 26 19.74 -9.88 6.26
CA SER A 26 20.09 -10.99 7.15
C SER A 26 19.41 -10.88 8.51
N ILE A 27 19.34 -9.67 9.10
CA ILE A 27 18.63 -9.42 10.36
C ILE A 27 17.13 -9.65 10.18
N LEU A 28 16.56 -9.16 9.07
CA LEU A 28 15.14 -9.34 8.79
C LEU A 28 14.79 -10.83 8.67
N LEU A 29 15.57 -11.59 7.91
CA LEU A 29 15.37 -13.04 7.77
C LEU A 29 15.55 -13.76 9.10
N TYR A 30 16.53 -13.38 9.92
CA TYR A 30 16.72 -13.96 11.26
C TYR A 30 15.47 -13.79 12.12
N LYS A 31 14.89 -12.59 12.15
CA LYS A 31 13.65 -12.31 12.88
C LYS A 31 12.46 -13.12 12.36
N ARG A 32 12.38 -13.35 11.06
CA ARG A 32 11.28 -14.12 10.44
C ARG A 32 11.42 -15.63 10.61
N LEU A 33 12.60 -16.16 10.30
CA LEU A 33 12.82 -17.61 10.23
C LEU A 33 13.17 -18.22 11.59
N VAL A 34 13.90 -17.50 12.43
CA VAL A 34 14.36 -18.02 13.73
C VAL A 34 13.44 -17.56 14.86
N LEU A 35 13.08 -16.27 14.88
CA LEU A 35 12.22 -15.73 15.95
C LEU A 35 10.71 -15.90 15.67
N GLY A 36 10.33 -16.20 14.43
CA GLY A 36 8.92 -16.34 14.05
C GLY A 36 8.12 -15.03 14.10
N GLU A 37 8.78 -13.86 14.10
CA GLU A 37 8.08 -12.57 14.10
C GLU A 37 7.27 -12.42 12.81
N GLU A 38 5.97 -12.18 12.90
CA GLU A 38 5.12 -11.96 11.73
C GLU A 38 5.48 -10.66 10.99
N GLN A 39 5.07 -10.54 9.72
CA GLN A 39 5.23 -9.29 8.97
C GLN A 39 4.46 -8.21 9.67
N ARG A 40 5.17 -7.18 10.19
CA ARG A 40 4.51 -5.92 10.54
C ARG A 40 3.77 -5.45 9.29
N ARG A 41 2.45 -5.62 9.32
CA ARG A 41 1.56 -5.04 8.33
C ARG A 41 1.70 -3.54 8.51
N LEU A 42 2.14 -2.86 7.46
CA LEU A 42 2.05 -1.41 7.44
C LEU A 42 0.60 -1.07 7.79
N PRO A 43 0.33 -0.14 8.74
CA PRO A 43 -1.03 0.30 8.97
C PRO A 43 -1.57 0.67 7.59
N GLY A 44 -2.63 -0.03 7.18
CA GLY A 44 -3.21 0.15 5.86
C GLY A 44 -3.35 1.64 5.68
N SER A 45 -2.76 2.18 4.60
CA SER A 45 -2.88 3.59 4.28
C SER A 45 -4.36 3.89 4.37
N SER A 46 -4.76 4.58 5.44
CA SER A 46 -6.03 5.26 5.53
C SER A 46 -5.92 6.36 4.49
N ARG A 47 -6.05 5.96 3.21
CA ARG A 47 -6.76 6.76 2.23
C ARG A 47 -8.13 6.95 2.84
N SER A 48 -8.21 7.97 3.67
CA SER A 48 -9.34 8.87 3.76
C SER A 48 -10.27 8.64 2.57
N ALA A 49 -11.34 7.87 2.85
CA ALA A 49 -12.68 8.09 2.36
C ALA A 49 -12.81 8.65 0.93
N LEU A 50 -12.20 8.01 -0.07
CA LEU A 50 -12.80 8.05 -1.39
C LEU A 50 -13.82 6.91 -1.42
N PRO A 51 -15.13 7.21 -1.47
CA PRO A 51 -16.14 6.17 -1.63
C PRO A 51 -15.89 5.52 -2.98
N VAL A 52 -15.40 4.28 -2.96
CA VAL A 52 -15.42 3.41 -4.14
C VAL A 52 -16.86 2.93 -4.27
N PRO A 53 -17.63 3.35 -5.28
CA PRO A 53 -18.99 2.87 -5.44
C PRO A 53 -18.90 1.48 -6.08
N GLY A 54 -19.20 0.43 -5.32
CA GLY A 54 -19.34 -0.90 -5.92
C GLY A 54 -19.36 -2.11 -5.02
N ASP A 55 -19.02 -2.01 -3.73
CA ASP A 55 -18.89 -3.22 -2.88
C ASP A 55 -19.59 -3.14 -1.52
N GLY A 56 -20.73 -2.44 -1.48
CA GLY A 56 -21.57 -2.36 -0.29
C GLY A 56 -23.01 -2.58 -0.66
N GLY A 57 -23.65 -3.58 -0.06
CA GLY A 57 -25.09 -3.79 -0.13
C GLY A 57 -25.88 -2.53 0.28
N PRO A 58 -27.23 -2.57 0.19
CA PRO A 58 -28.10 -1.40 0.26
C PRO A 58 -28.07 -0.59 1.57
N GLU A 59 -27.26 -0.99 2.56
CA GLU A 59 -27.18 -0.34 3.88
C GLU A 59 -26.36 0.97 3.91
N GLY A 60 -25.76 1.40 2.79
CA GLY A 60 -24.90 2.60 2.72
C GLY A 60 -25.40 3.76 1.86
N MET A 61 -26.62 3.71 1.32
CA MET A 61 -27.07 4.71 0.35
C MET A 61 -27.38 6.07 1.03
N PRO A 62 -26.76 7.18 0.59
CA PRO A 62 -27.15 8.52 1.02
C PRO A 62 -28.63 8.77 0.72
N GLN A 63 -29.36 9.44 1.62
CA GLN A 63 -30.81 9.62 1.52
C GLN A 63 -31.24 10.29 0.19
N ASP A 64 -30.39 11.15 -0.37
CA ASP A 64 -30.63 11.80 -1.66
C ASP A 64 -30.58 10.84 -2.86
N VAL A 65 -29.87 9.72 -2.73
CA VAL A 65 -29.81 8.67 -3.76
C VAL A 65 -31.05 7.79 -3.65
N LEU A 66 -31.45 7.41 -2.44
CA LEU A 66 -32.70 6.67 -2.22
C LEU A 66 -33.92 7.45 -2.71
N LYS A 67 -33.96 8.76 -2.45
CA LYS A 67 -35.03 9.65 -2.92
C LYS A 67 -35.11 9.66 -4.45
N ARG A 68 -33.96 9.78 -5.14
CA ARG A 68 -33.90 9.78 -6.61
C ARG A 68 -34.32 8.45 -7.22
N ILE A 69 -33.95 7.33 -6.60
CA ILE A 69 -34.37 6.00 -7.07
C ILE A 69 -35.90 5.87 -6.95
N ARG A 70 -36.47 6.31 -5.83
CA ARG A 70 -37.92 6.23 -5.59
C ARG A 70 -38.72 7.11 -6.55
N GLU A 71 -38.25 8.32 -6.80
CA GLU A 71 -38.88 9.24 -7.76
C GLU A 71 -38.84 8.68 -9.19
N ALA A 72 -37.73 8.07 -9.59
CA ALA A 72 -37.60 7.43 -10.90
C ALA A 72 -38.49 6.17 -11.06
N GLU A 73 -38.68 5.39 -9.99
CA GLU A 73 -39.62 4.26 -9.98
C GLU A 73 -41.07 4.71 -10.12
N ASP A 74 -41.48 5.76 -9.41
CA ASP A 74 -42.84 6.31 -9.48
C ASP A 74 -43.15 6.90 -10.87
N GLU A 75 -42.16 7.55 -11.49
CA GLU A 75 -42.28 8.06 -12.87
C GLU A 75 -42.41 6.92 -13.88
N SER A 76 -41.61 5.87 -13.72
CA SER A 76 -41.65 4.69 -14.61
C SER A 76 -42.97 3.92 -14.50
N ARG A 77 -43.58 3.90 -13.31
CA ARG A 77 -44.86 3.21 -13.07
C ARG A 77 -46.08 4.00 -13.58
N ARG A 78 -45.92 5.31 -13.85
CA ARG A 78 -46.97 6.16 -14.43
C ARG A 78 -46.94 6.23 -15.97
N ARG A 79 -45.87 5.73 -16.60
CA ARG A 79 -45.80 5.50 -18.06
C ARG A 79 -46.42 4.16 -18.43
#